data_AF-A0A2C6B1L9-F1
#
_entry.id   AF-A0A2C6B1L9-F1
#
_cell.length_a   1.000
_cell.length_b   1.000
_cell.length_c   1.000
_cell.angle_alpha   90.00
_cell.angle_beta   90.00
_cell.angle_gamma   90.00
#
_symmetry.space_group_name_H-M   'P 1'
#
loop_
_entity.id
_entity.type
_entity.pdbx_description
1 polymer ?
#
loop_
_entity_poly.entity_id
_entity_poly.type
_entity_poly.pdbx_seq_one_letter_code
_entity_poly.pdbx_strand_id
1 'polypeptide(L)'
;MFKFFLKKSNPLYDDFKPFLSDEKYIWLKSEGWYKLIHYLFDDKIKDEFNLIPIKNGCWADAYNDGRRRVISLFHINTSFATFKWGWNFEYIPHYTSKITWCRTDKSIYTHTFELSPKFINRKEENYTTFGKFEFKYKNNSKGFQKFVSDHLKVWDTVHEAIVEYYDATSTYEKMLNRLEEKQKDGYYSFILPTNSIIYAFVKKYIHSIEAEEDFQKILFVDEKVKDAYYEAFSKIK
;
A
#
# COMPACT_ATOMS: atom_id res chain seq x y z
N MET A 1 -20.71 -2.60 15.82
CA MET A 1 -20.63 -3.91 16.50
C MET A 1 -21.64 -4.86 15.86
N PHE A 2 -21.21 -5.73 14.94
CA PHE A 2 -22.10 -6.50 14.05
C PHE A 2 -22.85 -7.64 14.76
N LYS A 3 -24.18 -7.70 14.62
CA LYS A 3 -25.07 -8.78 15.11
C LYS A 3 -24.95 -10.10 14.31
N PHE A 4 -23.75 -10.51 13.89
CA PHE A 4 -23.51 -11.78 13.19
C PHE A 4 -23.14 -12.95 14.11
N PHE A 5 -22.89 -12.69 15.40
CA PHE A 5 -22.24 -13.66 16.29
C PHE A 5 -23.12 -14.79 16.87
N LEU A 6 -24.36 -14.98 16.40
CA LEU A 6 -25.32 -15.94 17.02
C LEU A 6 -25.93 -17.01 16.09
N LYS A 7 -25.61 -17.07 14.79
CA LYS A 7 -26.10 -18.15 13.92
C LYS A 7 -25.18 -19.37 13.94
N LYS A 8 -25.77 -20.59 14.01
CA LYS A 8 -25.06 -21.88 13.88
C LYS A 8 -24.33 -21.99 12.53
N SER A 9 -24.86 -21.36 11.48
CA SER A 9 -24.16 -21.16 10.22
C SER A 9 -23.45 -19.81 10.23
N ASN A 10 -22.22 -19.78 9.72
CA ASN A 10 -21.55 -18.54 9.35
C ASN A 10 -21.74 -18.40 7.84
N PRO A 11 -22.69 -17.58 7.35
CA PRO A 11 -22.95 -17.45 5.91
C PRO A 11 -21.68 -17.10 5.13
N LEU A 12 -20.79 -16.31 5.74
CA LEU A 12 -19.51 -15.96 5.15
C LEU A 12 -18.58 -17.18 5.03
N TYR A 13 -18.63 -18.14 5.94
CA TYR A 13 -17.86 -19.38 5.77
C TYR A 13 -18.39 -20.19 4.57
N ASP A 14 -19.71 -20.27 4.42
CA ASP A 14 -20.33 -21.03 3.31
C ASP A 14 -19.98 -20.40 1.95
N ASP A 15 -19.97 -19.07 1.86
CA ASP A 15 -19.57 -18.32 0.66
C ASP A 15 -18.08 -18.52 0.29
N PHE A 16 -17.23 -18.75 1.29
CA PHE A 16 -15.78 -18.88 1.12
C PHE A 16 -15.30 -20.34 1.06
N LYS A 17 -16.14 -21.30 1.41
CA LYS A 17 -15.84 -22.74 1.37
C LYS A 17 -15.34 -23.22 -0.01
N PRO A 18 -15.91 -22.79 -1.16
CA PRO A 18 -15.42 -23.18 -2.48
C PRO A 18 -13.98 -22.72 -2.78
N PHE A 19 -13.48 -21.73 -2.06
CA PHE A 19 -12.14 -21.17 -2.26
C PHE A 19 -11.07 -21.78 -1.36
N LEU A 20 -11.41 -22.79 -0.55
CA LEU A 20 -10.46 -23.47 0.31
C LEU A 20 -9.56 -24.41 -0.51
N SER A 21 -8.27 -24.36 -0.22
CA SER A 21 -7.23 -25.21 -0.80
C SER A 21 -7.03 -26.50 -0.01
N ASP A 22 -7.43 -26.51 1.26
CA ASP A 22 -7.26 -27.62 2.21
C ASP A 22 -8.55 -27.79 3.04
N GLU A 23 -8.95 -29.04 3.28
CA GLU A 23 -10.15 -29.39 4.06
C GLU A 23 -9.90 -29.46 5.57
N LYS A 24 -8.64 -29.46 6.01
CA LYS A 24 -8.24 -29.57 7.43
C LYS A 24 -8.11 -28.20 8.09
N TYR A 25 -7.47 -27.27 7.38
CA TYR A 25 -7.14 -25.94 7.89
C TYR A 25 -7.70 -24.85 7.00
N ILE A 26 -7.77 -23.63 7.53
CA ILE A 26 -8.17 -22.49 6.72
C ILE A 26 -7.01 -22.11 5.84
N TRP A 27 -7.18 -22.35 4.54
CA TRP A 27 -6.24 -21.96 3.52
C TRP A 27 -7.01 -21.55 2.27
N LEU A 28 -7.14 -20.26 2.03
CA LEU A 28 -7.77 -19.71 0.83
C LEU A 28 -6.81 -19.73 -0.36
N LYS A 29 -7.35 -20.08 -1.54
CA LYS A 29 -6.74 -19.75 -2.83
C LYS A 29 -6.63 -18.23 -2.98
N SER A 30 -5.73 -17.75 -3.83
CA SER A 30 -5.51 -16.31 -4.02
C SER A 30 -6.79 -15.54 -4.35
N GLU A 31 -7.64 -16.09 -5.24
CA GLU A 31 -8.93 -15.51 -5.59
C GLU A 31 -9.83 -15.33 -4.36
N GLY A 32 -9.98 -16.39 -3.54
CA GLY A 32 -10.76 -16.33 -2.31
C GLY A 32 -10.18 -15.36 -1.30
N TRP A 33 -8.86 -15.24 -1.21
CA TRP A 33 -8.24 -14.30 -0.29
C TRP A 33 -8.46 -12.84 -0.70
N TYR A 34 -8.30 -12.50 -1.98
CA TYR A 34 -8.64 -11.15 -2.46
C TYR A 34 -10.13 -10.85 -2.30
N LYS A 35 -11.01 -11.81 -2.57
CA LYS A 35 -12.44 -11.67 -2.34
C LYS A 35 -12.73 -11.37 -0.86
N LEU A 36 -12.01 -12.01 0.07
CA LEU A 36 -12.16 -11.75 1.50
C LEU A 36 -11.67 -10.35 1.87
N ILE A 37 -10.51 -9.95 1.36
CA ILE A 37 -9.94 -8.63 1.59
C ILE A 37 -10.91 -7.53 1.14
N HIS A 38 -11.45 -7.64 -0.08
CA HIS A 38 -12.43 -6.70 -0.60
C HIS A 38 -13.72 -6.69 0.23
N TYR A 39 -14.24 -7.87 0.58
CA TYR A 39 -15.40 -7.99 1.47
C TYR A 39 -15.20 -7.31 2.83
N LEU A 40 -14.00 -7.40 3.41
CA LEU A 40 -13.73 -6.87 4.75
C LEU A 40 -13.42 -5.37 4.75
N PHE A 41 -12.78 -4.85 3.69
CA PHE A 41 -12.13 -3.55 3.75
C PHE A 41 -12.63 -2.52 2.74
N ASP A 42 -13.38 -2.90 1.69
CA ASP A 42 -13.82 -1.94 0.67
C ASP A 42 -14.66 -0.81 1.29
N ASP A 43 -15.69 -1.14 2.06
CA ASP A 43 -16.56 -0.14 2.70
C ASP A 43 -15.80 0.68 3.75
N LYS A 44 -14.91 0.05 4.54
CA LYS A 44 -14.10 0.74 5.54
C LYS A 44 -13.19 1.80 4.92
N ILE A 45 -12.44 1.40 3.88
CA ILE A 45 -11.50 2.27 3.19
C ILE A 45 -12.26 3.39 2.44
N LYS A 46 -13.43 3.07 1.89
CA LYS A 46 -14.29 4.06 1.25
C LYS A 46 -14.85 5.07 2.25
N ASP A 47 -15.41 4.61 3.37
CA ASP A 47 -16.06 5.49 4.35
C ASP A 47 -15.05 6.38 5.08
N GLU A 48 -13.85 5.86 5.37
CA GLU A 48 -12.84 6.58 6.16
C GLU A 48 -11.90 7.43 5.29
N PHE A 49 -11.56 6.96 4.08
CA PHE A 49 -10.58 7.63 3.22
C PHE A 49 -11.13 8.08 1.86
N ASN A 50 -12.37 7.74 1.51
CA ASN A 50 -12.96 8.00 0.20
C ASN A 50 -12.14 7.39 -0.97
N LEU A 51 -11.51 6.23 -0.74
CA LEU A 51 -10.81 5.49 -1.79
C LEU A 51 -11.69 4.35 -2.31
N ILE A 52 -11.66 4.12 -3.61
CA ILE A 52 -12.43 3.05 -4.26
C ILE A 52 -11.54 1.85 -4.61
N PRO A 53 -12.08 0.61 -4.59
CA PRO A 53 -11.32 -0.57 -5.00
C PRO A 53 -10.95 -0.51 -6.48
N ILE A 54 -9.69 -0.84 -6.79
CA ILE A 54 -9.13 -0.87 -8.14
C ILE A 54 -8.90 -2.32 -8.59
N LYS A 55 -7.90 -3.01 -8.03
CA LYS A 55 -7.61 -4.44 -8.25
C LYS A 55 -6.66 -4.98 -7.19
N ASN A 56 -6.75 -6.29 -6.91
CA ASN A 56 -5.79 -7.05 -6.09
C ASN A 56 -5.48 -6.40 -4.71
N GLY A 57 -6.51 -5.94 -4.00
CA GLY A 57 -6.33 -5.25 -2.72
C GLY A 57 -5.58 -3.91 -2.86
N CYS A 58 -5.92 -3.13 -3.88
CA CYS A 58 -5.48 -1.76 -4.06
C CYS A 58 -6.70 -0.85 -4.16
N TRP A 59 -6.66 0.27 -3.43
CA TRP A 59 -7.65 1.33 -3.40
C TRP A 59 -6.98 2.66 -3.67
N ALA A 60 -7.66 3.52 -4.42
CA ALA A 60 -7.18 4.87 -4.68
C ALA A 60 -8.35 5.84 -4.88
N ASP A 61 -8.07 7.14 -4.75
CA ASP A 61 -8.98 8.21 -5.18
C ASP A 61 -8.61 8.73 -6.58
N ALA A 62 -9.39 9.70 -7.05
CA ALA A 62 -9.06 10.43 -8.26
C ALA A 62 -7.81 11.30 -8.05
N TYR A 63 -7.09 11.58 -9.14
CA TYR A 63 -6.05 12.58 -9.11
C TYR A 63 -6.62 13.95 -8.76
N ASN A 64 -5.98 14.60 -7.80
CA ASN A 64 -6.21 15.98 -7.44
C ASN A 64 -4.85 16.65 -7.24
N ASP A 65 -4.62 17.75 -7.95
CA ASP A 65 -3.36 18.49 -7.93
C ASP A 65 -2.14 17.57 -8.16
N GLY A 66 -2.14 16.80 -9.25
CA GLY A 66 -0.98 15.99 -9.66
C GLY A 66 -0.75 14.69 -8.87
N ARG A 67 -1.53 14.42 -7.82
CA ARG A 67 -1.36 13.23 -6.97
C ARG A 67 -2.68 12.62 -6.52
N ARG A 68 -2.63 11.37 -6.08
CA ARG A 68 -3.75 10.65 -5.48
C ARG A 68 -3.28 9.76 -4.35
N ARG A 69 -4.14 9.55 -3.36
CA ARG A 69 -3.90 8.66 -2.24
C ARG A 69 -4.08 7.22 -2.68
N VAL A 70 -3.24 6.33 -2.16
CA VAL A 70 -3.27 4.91 -2.46
C VAL A 70 -3.08 4.09 -1.19
N ILE A 71 -4.02 3.21 -0.90
CA ILE A 71 -3.84 2.11 0.05
C ILE A 71 -3.75 0.83 -0.76
N SER A 72 -2.79 -0.05 -0.45
CA SER A 72 -2.67 -1.32 -1.16
C SER A 72 -1.99 -2.39 -0.33
N LEU A 73 -2.02 -3.64 -0.79
CA LEU A 73 -1.25 -4.70 -0.18
C LEU A 73 0.25 -4.56 -0.48
N PHE A 74 1.06 -4.69 0.56
CA PHE A 74 2.49 -4.96 0.47
C PHE A 74 2.71 -6.45 0.70
N HIS A 75 3.00 -7.19 -0.37
CA HIS A 75 3.25 -8.61 -0.30
C HIS A 75 4.62 -8.88 0.32
N ILE A 76 4.62 -9.57 1.46
CA ILE A 76 5.84 -10.06 2.11
C ILE A 76 6.32 -11.32 1.37
N ASN A 77 5.36 -12.15 0.95
CA ASN A 77 5.57 -13.30 0.07
C ASN A 77 4.23 -13.68 -0.59
N THR A 78 4.18 -14.84 -1.23
CA THR A 78 2.98 -15.34 -1.93
C THR A 78 1.79 -15.65 -1.02
N SER A 79 2.00 -15.69 0.30
CA SER A 79 0.99 -16.11 1.29
C SER A 79 0.64 -15.05 2.33
N PHE A 80 1.50 -14.04 2.52
CA PHE A 80 1.35 -13.01 3.56
C PHE A 80 1.52 -11.61 2.99
N ALA A 81 0.72 -10.68 3.51
CA ALA A 81 0.80 -9.27 3.19
C ALA A 81 0.54 -8.40 4.43
N THR A 82 0.97 -7.14 4.33
CA THR A 82 0.54 -6.04 5.19
C THR A 82 -0.09 -4.95 4.33
N PHE A 83 -0.68 -3.92 4.94
CA PHE A 83 -1.07 -2.72 4.21
C PHE A 83 0.15 -1.81 4.00
N LYS A 84 0.21 -1.19 2.82
CA LYS A 84 0.98 0.02 2.56
C LYS A 84 0.05 1.15 2.19
N TRP A 85 0.40 2.36 2.60
CA TRP A 85 -0.36 3.56 2.29
C TRP A 85 0.59 4.65 1.82
N GLY A 86 0.14 5.46 0.88
CA GLY A 86 1.04 6.32 0.15
C GLY A 86 0.39 7.17 -0.91
N TRP A 87 1.22 7.74 -1.78
CA TRP A 87 0.81 8.58 -2.89
C TRP A 87 1.28 8.05 -4.24
N ASN A 88 0.44 8.24 -5.24
CA ASN A 88 0.77 8.03 -6.64
C ASN A 88 0.68 9.39 -7.35
N PHE A 89 1.74 9.79 -8.05
CA PHE A 89 1.82 11.06 -8.76
C PHE A 89 1.62 10.80 -10.25
N GLU A 90 0.97 11.73 -10.94
CA GLU A 90 0.80 11.62 -12.38
C GLU A 90 2.08 12.03 -13.11
N TYR A 91 2.85 12.95 -12.55
CA TYR A 91 4.03 13.55 -13.18
C TYR A 91 5.35 12.86 -12.80
N ILE A 92 5.32 11.79 -12.00
CA ILE A 92 6.50 10.97 -11.69
C ILE A 92 6.41 9.65 -12.46
N PRO A 93 7.41 9.33 -13.29
CA PRO A 93 7.47 8.03 -13.94
C PRO A 93 8.10 6.97 -13.04
N HIS A 94 7.85 5.70 -13.36
CA HIS A 94 8.55 4.57 -12.79
C HIS A 94 9.44 3.92 -13.85
N TYR A 95 10.71 3.67 -13.50
CA TYR A 95 11.65 2.96 -14.36
C TYR A 95 11.62 1.45 -14.07
N THR A 96 11.32 0.67 -15.10
CA THR A 96 11.45 -0.80 -15.08
C THR A 96 12.58 -1.21 -16.03
N SER A 97 12.25 -1.38 -17.32
CA SER A 97 13.20 -1.43 -18.44
C SER A 97 13.17 -0.15 -19.28
N LYS A 98 12.16 0.69 -19.04
CA LYS A 98 11.93 2.00 -19.66
C LYS A 98 11.10 2.86 -18.71
N ILE A 99 11.09 4.17 -18.95
CA ILE A 99 10.20 5.12 -18.30
C ILE A 99 8.73 4.76 -18.58
N THR A 100 7.97 4.54 -17.52
CA THR A 100 6.55 4.17 -17.59
C THR A 100 5.72 5.11 -16.74
N TRP A 101 4.64 5.62 -17.33
CA TRP A 101 3.69 6.50 -16.65
C TRP A 101 2.60 5.70 -15.94
N CYS A 102 2.59 5.78 -14.61
CA CYS A 102 1.69 5.03 -13.74
C CYS A 102 0.44 5.84 -13.38
N ARG A 103 -0.22 6.39 -14.41
CA ARG A 103 -1.30 7.40 -14.31
C ARG A 103 -2.72 6.84 -14.40
N THR A 104 -2.86 5.52 -14.50
CA THR A 104 -4.16 4.86 -14.70
C THR A 104 -4.40 3.81 -13.64
N ASP A 105 -5.66 3.45 -13.45
CA ASP A 105 -6.05 2.36 -12.54
C ASP A 105 -5.45 1.00 -12.95
N LYS A 106 -5.11 0.83 -14.23
CA LYS A 106 -4.43 -0.37 -14.73
C LYS A 106 -2.94 -0.42 -14.34
N SER A 107 -2.30 0.72 -14.10
CA SER A 107 -0.86 0.86 -13.93
C SER A 107 -0.45 1.61 -12.65
N ILE A 108 -1.33 1.67 -11.65
CA ILE A 108 -1.08 2.40 -10.39
C ILE A 108 0.23 1.97 -9.72
N TYR A 109 1.02 2.96 -9.30
CA TYR A 109 2.28 2.76 -8.60
C TYR A 109 2.38 3.73 -7.42
N THR A 110 2.42 3.19 -6.21
CA THR A 110 2.58 3.96 -4.98
C THR A 110 4.04 4.45 -4.89
N HIS A 111 4.30 5.67 -5.34
CA HIS A 111 5.64 6.25 -5.44
C HIS A 111 6.22 6.48 -4.05
N THR A 112 5.47 7.14 -3.17
CA THR A 112 5.84 7.28 -1.76
C THR A 112 4.92 6.39 -0.96
N PHE A 113 5.45 5.61 -0.03
CA PHE A 113 4.60 4.80 0.84
C PHE A 113 5.24 4.57 2.19
N GLU A 114 4.38 4.26 3.16
CA GLU A 114 4.75 3.74 4.45
C GLU A 114 4.08 2.40 4.75
N LEU A 115 4.76 1.65 5.62
CA LEU A 115 4.26 0.47 6.30
C LEU A 115 4.14 0.80 7.79
N SER A 116 3.39 -0.03 8.52
CA SER A 116 3.29 0.13 9.97
C SER A 116 4.67 0.11 10.63
N PRO A 117 4.99 1.07 11.52
CA PRO A 117 6.20 1.00 12.35
C PRO A 117 6.29 -0.30 13.15
N LYS A 118 5.14 -0.86 13.56
CA LYS A 118 5.06 -2.16 14.22
C LYS A 118 5.47 -3.30 13.29
N PHE A 119 5.18 -3.23 11.99
CA PHE A 119 5.68 -4.21 11.02
C PHE A 119 7.21 -4.18 10.89
N ILE A 120 7.79 -2.97 10.83
CA ILE A 120 9.24 -2.77 10.66
C ILE A 120 10.01 -3.21 11.91
N ASN A 121 9.54 -2.80 13.09
CA ASN A 121 10.30 -2.96 14.33
C ASN A 121 10.19 -4.35 14.98
N ARG A 122 9.29 -5.24 14.55
CA ARG A 122 9.12 -6.66 15.00
C ARG A 122 9.23 -6.97 16.51
N LYS A 123 9.15 -5.97 17.39
CA LYS A 123 9.47 -6.12 18.82
C LYS A 123 8.35 -6.73 19.67
N GLU A 124 7.11 -6.84 19.17
CA GLU A 124 5.94 -7.30 19.94
C GLU A 124 4.97 -8.13 19.06
N GLU A 125 3.87 -8.62 19.65
CA GLU A 125 2.75 -9.21 18.89
C GLU A 125 2.18 -8.17 17.92
N ASN A 126 2.72 -8.17 16.71
CA ASN A 126 2.40 -7.16 15.72
C ASN A 126 1.31 -7.71 14.80
N TYR A 127 0.06 -7.43 15.14
CA TYR A 127 -1.11 -7.62 14.26
C TYR A 127 -1.03 -6.63 13.09
N THR A 128 0.00 -6.77 12.26
CA THR A 128 0.23 -5.93 11.08
C THR A 128 0.27 -6.76 9.80
N THR A 129 0.30 -8.08 9.92
CA THR A 129 0.37 -9.01 8.79
C THR A 129 -0.84 -9.93 8.81
N PHE A 130 -1.45 -10.13 7.65
CA PHE A 130 -2.46 -11.16 7.44
C PHE A 130 -2.06 -12.03 6.26
N GLY A 131 -2.55 -13.26 6.27
CA GLY A 131 -2.21 -14.25 5.26
C GLY A 131 -3.43 -14.98 4.75
N LYS A 132 -3.25 -15.64 3.60
CA LYS A 132 -4.30 -16.47 3.00
C LYS A 132 -4.51 -17.80 3.72
N PHE A 133 -3.68 -18.15 4.71
CA PHE A 133 -3.82 -19.38 5.50
C PHE A 133 -3.54 -19.16 6.99
N GLU A 134 -4.09 -20.03 7.84
CA GLU A 134 -3.79 -20.12 9.27
C GLU A 134 -3.92 -21.58 9.74
N PHE A 135 -2.83 -22.16 10.23
CA PHE A 135 -2.77 -23.56 10.67
C PHE A 135 -3.39 -23.77 12.07
N LYS A 136 -3.54 -22.70 12.87
CA LYS A 136 -4.20 -22.78 14.18
C LYS A 136 -5.70 -23.04 14.08
N TYR A 137 -6.33 -22.71 12.96
CA TYR A 137 -7.78 -22.76 12.79
C TYR A 137 -8.21 -23.91 11.89
N LYS A 138 -9.11 -24.74 12.42
CA LYS A 138 -9.78 -25.79 11.63
C LYS A 138 -10.64 -25.16 10.54
N ASN A 139 -10.73 -25.85 9.42
CA ASN A 139 -11.67 -25.51 8.35
C ASN A 139 -13.12 -25.78 8.81
N ASN A 140 -13.69 -24.83 9.52
CA ASN A 140 -15.09 -24.81 9.92
C ASN A 140 -15.53 -23.37 10.20
N SER A 141 -16.84 -23.19 10.38
CA SER A 141 -17.45 -21.89 10.69
C SER A 141 -16.74 -21.10 11.80
N LYS A 142 -16.42 -21.73 12.95
CA LYS A 142 -15.75 -21.06 14.08
C LYS A 142 -14.31 -20.68 13.79
N GLY A 143 -13.56 -21.57 13.14
CA GLY A 143 -12.19 -21.27 12.70
C GLY A 143 -12.19 -20.09 11.74
N PHE A 144 -13.15 -20.05 10.81
CA PHE A 144 -13.23 -18.99 9.80
C PHE A 144 -13.58 -17.65 10.42
N GLN A 145 -14.43 -17.62 11.43
CA GLN A 145 -14.68 -16.41 12.22
C GLN A 145 -13.40 -15.88 12.86
N LYS A 146 -12.55 -16.75 13.43
CA LYS A 146 -11.27 -16.32 14.02
C LYS A 146 -10.30 -15.80 12.95
N PHE A 147 -10.20 -16.51 11.82
CA PHE A 147 -9.40 -16.09 10.67
C PHE A 147 -9.80 -14.69 10.16
N VAL A 148 -11.11 -14.44 10.03
CA VAL A 148 -11.65 -13.12 9.67
C VAL A 148 -11.35 -12.07 10.75
N SER A 149 -11.53 -12.42 12.03
CA SER A 149 -11.25 -11.52 13.14
C SER A 149 -9.79 -11.08 13.15
N ASP A 150 -8.84 -11.96 12.82
CA ASP A 150 -7.43 -11.61 12.78
C ASP A 150 -7.09 -10.68 11.60
N HIS A 151 -7.77 -10.81 10.46
CA HIS A 151 -7.67 -9.81 9.38
C HIS A 151 -8.16 -8.43 9.83
N LEU A 152 -9.30 -8.37 10.52
CA LEU A 152 -9.85 -7.11 11.03
C LEU A 152 -8.94 -6.47 12.08
N LYS A 153 -8.29 -7.25 12.96
CA LYS A 153 -7.30 -6.73 13.91
C LYS A 153 -6.13 -6.03 13.22
N VAL A 154 -5.74 -6.49 12.03
CA VAL A 154 -4.68 -5.79 11.27
C VAL A 154 -5.11 -4.40 10.88
N TRP A 155 -6.35 -4.23 10.38
CA TRP A 155 -6.89 -2.92 10.09
C TRP A 155 -6.91 -2.03 11.34
N ASP A 156 -7.47 -2.52 12.44
CA ASP A 156 -7.57 -1.78 13.69
C ASP A 156 -6.18 -1.35 14.22
N THR A 157 -5.14 -2.14 13.93
CA THR A 157 -3.76 -1.86 14.34
C THR A 157 -3.07 -0.80 13.48
N VAL A 158 -3.39 -0.72 12.18
CA VAL A 158 -2.69 0.19 11.25
C VAL A 158 -3.48 1.46 10.94
N HIS A 159 -4.78 1.49 11.22
CA HIS A 159 -5.68 2.57 10.85
C HIS A 159 -5.17 3.96 11.28
N GLU A 160 -4.80 4.13 12.56
CA GLU A 160 -4.30 5.41 13.08
C GLU A 160 -3.04 5.89 12.33
N ALA A 161 -2.11 4.98 12.03
CA ALA A 161 -0.90 5.32 11.29
C ALA A 161 -1.18 5.71 9.82
N ILE A 162 -2.25 5.19 9.21
CA ILE A 162 -2.71 5.60 7.87
C ILE A 162 -3.27 7.04 7.95
N VAL A 163 -4.10 7.33 8.95
CA VAL A 163 -4.67 8.67 9.16
C VAL A 163 -3.57 9.70 9.40
N GLU A 164 -2.65 9.42 10.32
CA GLU A 164 -1.50 10.28 10.63
C GLU A 164 -0.66 10.55 9.38
N TYR A 165 -0.40 9.53 8.56
CA TYR A 165 0.38 9.70 7.34
C TYR A 165 -0.29 10.67 6.36
N TYR A 166 -1.60 10.51 6.11
CA TYR A 166 -2.27 11.38 5.15
C TYR A 166 -2.42 12.82 5.66
N ASP A 167 -2.53 13.04 6.97
CA ASP A 167 -2.44 14.39 7.54
C ASP A 167 -1.03 14.97 7.42
N ALA A 168 -0.01 14.18 7.74
CA ALA A 168 1.41 14.55 7.67
C ALA A 168 1.95 14.68 6.24
N THR A 169 1.16 14.34 5.21
CA THR A 169 1.53 14.47 3.79
C THR A 169 0.47 15.23 2.98
N SER A 170 -0.42 15.95 3.68
CA SER A 170 -1.57 16.66 3.09
C SER A 170 -1.20 17.81 2.14
N THR A 171 0.03 18.34 2.19
CA THR A 171 0.58 19.31 1.22
C THR A 171 1.90 18.81 0.65
N TYR A 172 2.39 19.46 -0.42
CA TYR A 172 3.68 19.12 -1.00
C TYR A 172 4.86 19.42 -0.06
N GLU A 173 4.80 20.50 0.72
CA GLU A 173 5.84 20.84 1.70
C GLU A 173 5.89 19.81 2.83
N LYS A 174 4.73 19.46 3.39
CA LYS A 174 4.60 18.40 4.39
C LYS A 174 5.14 17.06 3.87
N MET A 175 4.83 16.74 2.63
CA MET A 175 5.31 15.54 1.96
C MET A 175 6.83 15.55 1.76
N LEU A 176 7.43 16.66 1.31
CA LEU A 176 8.88 16.79 1.18
C LEU A 176 9.58 16.59 2.53
N ASN A 177 9.08 17.23 3.60
CA ASN A 177 9.59 17.03 4.95
C ASN A 177 9.54 15.54 5.35
N ARG A 178 8.43 14.86 5.05
CA ARG A 178 8.29 13.43 5.34
C ARG A 178 9.28 12.57 4.55
N LEU A 179 9.53 12.90 3.28
CA LEU A 179 10.50 12.18 2.45
C LEU A 179 11.94 12.34 2.95
N GLU A 180 12.31 13.52 3.44
CA GLU A 180 13.62 13.77 4.06
C GLU A 180 13.83 12.97 5.34
N GLU A 181 12.79 12.89 6.20
CA GLU A 181 12.82 12.05 7.40
C GLU A 181 13.04 10.58 7.02
N LYS A 182 12.31 10.08 6.03
CA LYS A 182 12.40 8.67 5.61
C LYS A 182 13.69 8.33 4.88
N GLN A 183 14.34 9.29 4.23
CA GLN A 183 15.65 9.07 3.63
C GLN A 183 16.71 8.70 4.68
N LYS A 184 16.55 9.19 5.91
CA LYS A 184 17.44 8.89 7.05
C LYS A 184 17.12 7.54 7.70
N ASP A 185 15.98 6.93 7.38
CA ASP A 185 15.59 5.61 7.87
C ASP A 185 16.21 4.51 7.00
N GLY A 186 17.05 3.67 7.61
CA GLY A 186 17.79 2.62 6.90
C GLY A 186 16.91 1.54 6.26
N TYR A 187 15.68 1.34 6.76
CA TYR A 187 14.74 0.40 6.13
C TYR A 187 14.11 1.03 4.89
N TYR A 188 13.64 2.26 4.99
CA TYR A 188 13.02 2.96 3.86
C TYR A 188 13.99 3.29 2.74
N SER A 189 15.25 3.62 3.06
CA SER A 189 16.29 3.80 2.04
C SER A 189 16.53 2.52 1.22
N PHE A 190 16.31 1.34 1.81
CA PHE A 190 16.41 0.05 1.13
C PHE A 190 15.15 -0.29 0.30
N ILE A 191 13.94 -0.14 0.88
CA ILE A 191 12.70 -0.55 0.19
C ILE A 191 12.15 0.51 -0.78
N LEU A 192 12.62 1.75 -0.69
CA LEU A 192 12.25 2.86 -1.55
C LEU A 192 13.50 3.57 -2.11
N PRO A 193 14.32 2.89 -2.93
CA PRO A 193 15.57 3.46 -3.46
C PRO A 193 15.34 4.66 -4.38
N THR A 194 14.12 4.85 -4.89
CA THR A 194 13.73 5.98 -5.74
C THR A 194 13.33 7.22 -4.96
N ASN A 195 13.49 7.25 -3.63
CA ASN A 195 13.05 8.36 -2.78
C ASN A 195 13.64 9.72 -3.23
N SER A 196 14.93 9.76 -3.58
CA SER A 196 15.60 10.98 -4.05
C SER A 196 15.06 11.47 -5.41
N ILE A 197 14.74 10.54 -6.32
CA ILE A 197 14.08 10.86 -7.60
C ILE A 197 12.72 11.50 -7.32
N ILE A 198 11.92 10.87 -6.46
CA ILE A 198 10.60 11.38 -6.11
C ILE A 198 10.69 12.76 -5.49
N TYR A 199 11.62 12.96 -4.55
CA TYR A 199 11.85 14.24 -3.90
C TYR A 199 12.17 15.35 -4.91
N ALA A 200 13.11 15.12 -5.83
CA ALA A 200 13.44 16.09 -6.88
C ALA A 200 12.22 16.39 -7.77
N PHE A 201 11.47 15.37 -8.20
CA PHE A 201 10.27 15.56 -9.02
C PHE A 201 9.18 16.35 -8.30
N VAL A 202 8.96 16.11 -7.01
CA VAL A 202 8.00 16.89 -6.21
C VAL A 202 8.46 18.35 -6.11
N LYS A 203 9.74 18.59 -5.80
CA LYS A 203 10.32 19.96 -5.80
C LYS A 203 10.14 20.66 -7.14
N LYS A 204 10.33 19.94 -8.25
CA LYS A 204 10.16 20.49 -9.60
C LYS A 204 8.70 20.89 -9.86
N TYR A 205 7.75 20.03 -9.48
CA TYR A 205 6.32 20.28 -9.66
C TYR A 205 5.84 21.52 -8.88
N ILE A 206 6.42 21.80 -7.71
CA ILE A 206 6.14 23.02 -6.95
C ILE A 206 7.06 24.20 -7.32
N HIS A 207 7.76 24.12 -8.47
CA HIS A 207 8.65 25.14 -9.01
C HIS A 207 9.79 25.60 -8.07
N SER A 208 10.31 24.69 -7.23
CA SER A 208 11.50 24.98 -6.43
C SER A 208 12.73 25.16 -7.31
N ILE A 209 13.50 26.22 -7.06
CA ILE A 209 14.76 26.51 -7.77
C ILE A 209 15.85 25.47 -7.52
N GLU A 210 15.77 24.74 -6.40
CA GLU A 210 16.74 23.72 -6.00
C GLU A 210 16.50 22.37 -6.69
N ALA A 211 15.35 22.19 -7.35
CA ALA A 211 14.94 20.91 -7.90
C ALA A 211 15.96 20.34 -8.91
N GLU A 212 16.53 21.22 -9.73
CA GLU A 212 17.55 20.85 -10.73
C GLU A 212 18.84 20.37 -10.05
N GLU A 213 19.31 21.11 -9.05
CA GLU A 213 20.51 20.77 -8.30
C GLU A 213 20.34 19.42 -7.57
N ASP A 214 19.19 19.22 -6.94
CA ASP A 214 18.86 17.96 -6.26
C ASP A 214 18.79 16.79 -7.23
N PHE A 215 18.22 16.98 -8.43
CA PHE A 215 18.20 15.94 -9.45
C PHE A 215 19.62 15.53 -9.88
N GLN A 216 20.51 16.50 -10.09
CA GLN A 216 21.88 16.22 -10.55
C GLN A 216 22.72 15.46 -9.51
N LYS A 217 22.38 15.55 -8.21
CA LYS A 217 23.05 14.82 -7.11
C LYS A 217 22.62 13.34 -7.02
N ILE A 218 21.58 12.94 -7.73
CA ILE A 218 21.07 11.56 -7.66
C ILE A 218 22.08 10.60 -8.32
N LEU A 219 22.45 9.56 -7.58
CA LEU A 219 23.25 8.46 -8.11
C LEU A 219 22.34 7.47 -8.85
N PHE A 220 22.55 7.36 -10.17
CA PHE A 220 21.88 6.37 -11.02
C PHE A 220 22.79 5.18 -11.28
N VAL A 221 22.19 4.03 -11.59
CA VAL A 221 22.91 2.80 -11.92
C VAL A 221 23.68 2.94 -13.24
N ASP A 222 23.11 3.69 -14.21
CA ASP A 222 23.79 4.09 -15.43
C ASP A 222 23.21 5.41 -15.99
N GLU A 223 23.96 6.04 -16.90
CA GLU A 223 23.62 7.34 -17.51
C GLU A 223 22.34 7.28 -18.36
N LYS A 224 22.01 6.15 -19.00
CA LYS A 224 20.79 6.05 -19.82
C LYS A 224 19.54 6.15 -18.94
N VAL A 225 19.60 5.59 -17.74
CA VAL A 225 18.51 5.73 -16.75
C VAL A 225 18.38 7.19 -16.32
N LYS A 226 19.51 7.85 -16.02
CA LYS A 226 19.55 9.27 -15.67
C LYS A 226 18.92 10.13 -16.78
N ASP A 227 19.36 9.96 -18.02
CA ASP A 227 18.86 10.71 -19.17
C ASP A 227 17.35 10.54 -19.37
N ALA A 228 16.85 9.30 -19.24
CA ALA A 228 15.43 9.01 -19.38
C ALA A 228 14.58 9.67 -18.29
N TYR A 229 15.06 9.68 -17.03
CA TYR A 229 14.41 10.44 -15.97
C TYR A 229 14.52 11.95 -16.19
N TYR A 230 15.66 12.44 -16.67
CA TYR A 230 15.88 13.86 -16.89
C TYR A 230 14.99 14.43 -18.00
N GLU A 231 14.78 13.65 -19.07
CA GLU A 231 13.84 14.01 -20.13
C GLU A 231 12.41 14.15 -19.60
N ALA A 232 11.99 13.26 -18.68
CA ALA A 232 10.69 13.35 -18.03
C ALA A 232 10.62 14.53 -17.04
N PHE A 233 11.68 14.73 -16.25
CA PHE A 233 11.82 15.79 -15.26
C PHE A 233 11.74 17.18 -15.90
N SER A 234 12.41 17.37 -17.03
CA SER A 234 12.43 18.64 -17.78
C SER A 234 11.08 19.02 -18.39
N LYS A 235 10.14 18.07 -18.51
CA LYS A 235 8.79 18.29 -19.04
C LYS A 235 7.79 18.74 -17.97
N ILE A 236 8.17 18.68 -16.69
CA ILE A 236 7.36 19.22 -15.60
C ILE A 236 7.44 20.74 -15.69
N LYS A 237 6.28 21.35 -15.95
CA LYS A 237 6.11 22.79 -16.06
C LYS A 237 6.18 23.43 -14.69
#